data_AF-A0A2W0A0F8-F1
#
_entry.id   AF-A0A2W0A0F8-F1
#
_cell.length_a   1.000
_cell.length_b   1.000
_cell.length_c   1.000
_cell.angle_alpha   90.00
_cell.angle_beta   90.00
_cell.angle_gamma   90.00
#
_symmetry.space_group_name_H-M   'P 1'
#
loop_
_entity.id
_entity.type
_entity.pdbx_description
1 polymer ?
#
loop_
_entity_poly.entity_id
_entity_poly.type
_entity_poly.pdbx_seq_one_letter_code
_entity_poly.pdbx_strand_id
1 'polypeptide(L)'
;AAAKGWLRFFWNKQKFKAPDIVIHRADDRISFDSKLAQNSADFELNAGGWKEETCRICYWQFEESDDPQRGAGYTNGRDWLCLECYERFVTSEPAPKPE
;
A
#
# COMPACT_ATOMS: atom_id res chain seq x y z
N ALA A 1 -22.04 -13.25 -2.63
CA ALA A 1 -21.19 -12.16 -3.12
C ALA A 1 -20.53 -11.48 -1.92
N ALA A 2 -19.23 -11.68 -1.71
CA ALA A 2 -18.52 -11.00 -0.62
C ALA A 2 -18.68 -9.49 -0.83
N ALA A 3 -19.32 -8.82 0.12
CA ALA A 3 -19.56 -7.38 0.05
C ALA A 3 -18.23 -6.67 -0.19
N LYS A 4 -18.22 -5.72 -1.14
CA LYS A 4 -17.08 -4.85 -1.45
C LYS A 4 -16.75 -3.96 -0.23
N GLY A 5 -16.24 -4.54 0.85
CA GLY A 5 -15.96 -3.87 2.13
C GLY A 5 -14.93 -2.74 1.99
N TRP A 6 -14.01 -2.86 1.03
CA TRP A 6 -13.07 -1.83 0.61
C TRP A 6 -13.67 -0.51 0.11
N LEU A 7 -14.93 -0.48 -0.34
CA LEU A 7 -15.61 0.77 -0.72
C LEU A 7 -15.98 1.63 0.49
N ARG A 8 -15.94 1.07 1.70
CA ARG A 8 -16.25 1.80 2.94
C ARG A 8 -15.04 2.53 3.51
N PHE A 9 -13.84 2.25 3.01
CA PHE A 9 -12.65 2.96 3.45
C PHE A 9 -12.59 4.33 2.80
N PHE A 10 -12.11 5.30 3.57
CA PHE A 10 -11.66 6.56 3.01
C PHE A 10 -10.29 6.34 2.36
N TRP A 11 -10.16 6.77 1.12
CA TRP A 11 -8.97 6.60 0.31
C TRP A 11 -8.33 7.95 0.08
N ASN A 12 -7.08 8.11 0.51
CA ASN A 12 -6.33 9.35 0.36
C ASN A 12 -5.32 9.23 -0.77
N LYS A 13 -5.29 10.21 -1.68
CA LYS A 13 -4.30 10.25 -2.76
C LYS A 13 -2.94 10.66 -2.20
N GLN A 14 -1.92 9.84 -2.40
CA GLN A 14 -0.56 10.08 -1.89
C GLN A 14 0.50 9.65 -2.90
N LYS A 15 1.66 10.32 -2.88
CA LYS A 15 2.87 9.77 -3.52
C LYS A 15 3.28 8.51 -2.77
N PHE A 16 3.67 7.48 -3.52
CA PHE A 16 4.19 6.26 -2.93
C PHE A 16 5.59 6.53 -2.38
N LYS A 17 5.79 6.11 -1.14
CA LYS A 17 7.09 6.06 -0.48
C LYS A 17 7.18 4.67 0.13
N ALA A 18 8.27 3.96 -0.15
CA ALA A 18 8.46 2.63 0.40
C ALA A 18 8.42 2.73 1.93
N PRO A 19 7.61 1.90 2.60
CA PRO A 19 7.64 1.81 4.05
C PRO A 19 9.01 1.39 4.56
N ASP A 20 9.40 1.97 5.69
CA ASP A 20 10.52 1.48 6.47
C ASP A 20 10.16 0.09 7.01
N ILE A 21 11.15 -0.80 6.99
CA ILE A 21 11.02 -2.13 7.58
C ILE A 21 12.15 -2.39 8.55
N VAL A 22 11.88 -3.29 9.49
CA VAL A 22 12.87 -3.81 10.42
C VAL A 22 13.07 -5.28 10.12
N ILE A 23 14.32 -5.69 9.95
CA ILE A 23 14.71 -7.07 9.66
C ILE A 23 15.29 -7.66 10.95
N HIS A 24 14.77 -8.81 11.37
CA HIS A 24 15.32 -9.58 12.49
C HIS A 24 16.56 -10.34 12.01
N ARG A 25 17.71 -10.08 12.64
CA ARG A 25 19.01 -10.57 12.17
C ARG A 25 19.18 -12.08 12.25
N ALA A 26 18.43 -12.74 13.14
CA ALA A 26 18.63 -14.18 13.36
C ALA A 26 17.93 -15.05 12.30
N ASP A 27 16.83 -14.58 11.70
CA ASP A 27 16.00 -15.37 10.79
C ASP A 27 15.43 -14.59 9.59
N ASP A 28 15.93 -13.38 9.34
CA ASP A 28 15.56 -12.48 8.25
C ASP A 28 14.07 -12.12 8.18
N ARG A 29 13.31 -12.32 9.26
CA ARG A 29 11.90 -11.94 9.32
C ARG A 29 11.74 -10.42 9.33
N ILE A 30 10.68 -9.96 8.68
CA ILE A 30 10.39 -8.54 8.47
C ILE A 30 9.27 -8.08 9.41
N SER A 31 9.41 -6.87 9.95
CA SER A 31 8.38 -6.14 10.69
C SER A 31 8.25 -4.70 10.17
N PHE A 32 7.04 -4.16 10.17
CA PHE A 32 6.79 -2.73 9.87
C PHE A 32 6.85 -1.85 11.14
N ASP A 33 7.02 -2.44 12.32
CA ASP A 33 7.19 -1.68 13.56
C ASP A 33 8.65 -1.22 13.70
N SER A 34 8.91 0.02 13.28
CA SER A 34 10.22 0.65 13.36
C SER A 34 10.79 0.74 14.78
N LYS A 35 9.96 0.62 15.82
CA LYS A 35 10.42 0.65 17.23
C LYS A 35 11.29 -0.55 17.58
N LEU A 36 11.14 -1.68 16.89
CA LEU A 36 11.98 -2.86 17.12
C LEU A 36 13.47 -2.57 16.85
N ALA A 37 13.77 -1.61 15.96
CA ALA A 37 15.14 -1.19 15.68
C ALA A 37 15.85 -0.51 16.86
N GLN A 38 15.14 -0.17 17.95
CA GLN A 38 15.77 0.28 19.20
C GLN A 38 16.69 -0.79 19.79
N ASN A 39 16.39 -2.08 19.55
CA ASN A 39 17.28 -3.19 19.85
C ASN A 39 18.13 -3.53 18.62
N SER A 40 19.19 -2.75 18.41
CA SER A 40 20.08 -2.90 17.24
C SER A 40 20.89 -4.20 17.22
N ALA A 41 20.94 -4.94 18.34
CA ALA A 41 21.61 -6.23 18.42
C ALA A 41 20.83 -7.33 17.67
N ASP A 42 19.50 -7.30 17.79
CA ASP A 42 18.62 -8.32 17.18
C ASP A 42 17.99 -7.82 15.87
N PHE A 43 17.96 -6.51 15.65
CA PHE A 43 17.20 -5.90 14.56
C PHE A 43 18.01 -4.89 13.73
N GLU A 44 17.67 -4.79 12.45
CA GLU A 44 18.18 -3.80 11.51
C GLU A 44 17.06 -2.96 10.93
N LEU A 45 17.15 -1.63 11.04
CA LEU A 45 16.26 -0.72 10.33
C LEU A 45 16.71 -0.58 8.89
N ASN A 46 15.83 -0.94 7.96
CA ASN A 46 15.99 -0.71 6.53
C ASN A 46 14.96 0.33 6.08
N ALA A 47 15.41 1.59 6.00
CA ALA A 47 14.56 2.71 5.60
C ALA A 47 14.18 2.60 4.12
N GLY A 48 12.89 2.72 3.81
CA GLY A 48 12.37 2.47 2.46
C GLY A 48 12.62 1.05 1.94
N GLY A 49 12.82 0.08 2.84
CA GLY A 49 13.19 -1.28 2.47
C GLY A 49 12.05 -2.11 1.88
N TRP A 50 10.78 -1.73 2.10
CA TRP A 50 9.64 -2.47 1.55
C TRP A 50 9.36 -2.11 0.09
N LYS A 51 9.78 -3.01 -0.80
CA LYS A 51 9.59 -2.85 -2.26
C LYS A 51 8.43 -3.66 -2.82
N GLU A 52 7.78 -4.49 -2.01
CA GLU A 52 6.75 -5.43 -2.48
C GLU A 52 5.32 -4.84 -2.39
N GLU A 53 5.18 -3.52 -2.26
CA GLU A 53 3.85 -2.90 -2.23
C GLU A 53 3.19 -2.95 -3.60
N THR A 54 1.94 -3.41 -3.64
CA THR A 54 1.19 -3.61 -4.87
C THR A 54 -0.24 -3.09 -4.76
N CYS A 55 -0.83 -2.76 -5.91
CA CYS A 55 -2.25 -2.44 -5.98
C CYS A 55 -3.08 -3.66 -5.55
N ARG A 56 -3.99 -3.49 -4.59
CA ARG A 56 -4.86 -4.56 -4.09
C ARG A 56 -5.78 -5.19 -5.15
N ILE A 57 -6.02 -4.50 -6.27
CA ILE A 57 -6.91 -4.96 -7.34
C ILE A 57 -6.14 -5.63 -8.48
N CYS A 58 -5.16 -4.92 -9.05
CA CYS A 58 -4.44 -5.38 -10.25
C CYS A 58 -3.04 -5.94 -9.96
N TYR A 59 -2.57 -5.86 -8.71
CA TYR A 59 -1.26 -6.34 -8.27
C TYR A 59 -0.06 -5.70 -8.96
N TRP A 60 -0.24 -4.56 -9.62
CA TRP A 60 0.89 -3.76 -10.09
C TRP A 60 1.67 -3.19 -8.91
N GLN A 61 3.00 -3.30 -9.02
CA GLN A 61 3.95 -2.85 -8.03
C GLN A 61 4.11 -1.34 -8.08
N PHE A 62 4.13 -0.72 -6.90
CA PHE A 62 4.48 0.70 -6.76
C PHE A 62 5.99 0.87 -6.67
N GLU A 63 6.48 2.02 -7.13
CA GLU A 63 7.89 2.38 -7.07
C GLU A 63 8.04 3.85 -6.69
N GLU A 64 9.10 4.20 -5.95
CA GLU A 64 9.39 5.60 -5.66
C GLU A 64 9.89 6.30 -6.94
N SER A 65 8.97 6.96 -7.63
CA SER A 65 9.20 7.58 -8.93
C SER A 65 8.35 8.85 -9.08
N ASP A 66 8.78 9.74 -9.95
CA ASP A 66 7.98 10.89 -10.38
C ASP A 66 6.93 10.52 -11.42
N ASP A 67 6.95 9.29 -11.96
CA ASP A 67 5.87 8.77 -12.80
C ASP A 67 4.59 8.63 -11.98
N PRO A 68 3.53 9.41 -12.26
CA PRO A 68 2.29 9.35 -11.51
C PRO A 68 1.56 8.00 -11.60
N GLN A 69 1.85 7.16 -12.61
CA GLN A 69 1.19 5.86 -12.74
C GLN A 69 1.73 4.81 -11.75
N ARG A 70 2.98 4.96 -11.31
CA ARG A 70 3.67 3.98 -10.44
C ARG A 70 4.15 4.56 -9.12
N GLY A 71 4.39 5.87 -9.08
CA GLY A 71 4.83 6.64 -7.91
C GLY A 71 3.73 7.36 -7.16
N ALA A 72 2.47 7.14 -7.51
CA ALA A 72 1.34 7.66 -6.76
C ALA A 72 0.14 6.70 -6.80
N GLY A 73 -0.68 6.77 -5.76
CA GLY A 73 -1.88 5.96 -5.64
C GLY A 73 -2.81 6.48 -4.57
N TYR A 74 -3.84 5.70 -4.28
CA TYR A 74 -4.75 5.94 -3.18
C TYR A 74 -4.53 4.89 -2.10
N THR A 75 -4.45 5.31 -0.84
CA THR A 75 -4.28 4.39 0.29
C THR A 75 -5.29 4.67 1.39
N ASN A 76 -5.67 3.61 2.11
CA ASN A 76 -6.44 3.66 3.34
C ASN A 76 -5.54 3.49 4.59
N GLY A 77 -4.21 3.55 4.42
CA GLY A 77 -3.21 3.29 5.46
C GLY A 77 -2.82 1.81 5.64
N ARG A 78 -3.54 0.88 4.99
CA ARG A 78 -3.24 -0.56 4.99
C ARG A 78 -2.97 -1.11 3.60
N ASP A 79 -3.76 -0.67 2.63
CA ASP A 79 -3.75 -1.13 1.25
C ASP A 79 -3.48 0.05 0.32
N TRP A 80 -2.98 -0.25 -0.87
CA TRP A 80 -2.84 0.71 -1.96
C TRP A 80 -3.70 0.33 -3.16
N LEU A 81 -4.18 1.36 -3.87
CA LEU A 81 -4.83 1.26 -5.16
C LEU A 81 -4.12 2.18 -6.14
N CYS A 82 -3.83 1.69 -7.34
CA CYS A 82 -3.32 2.56 -8.40
C CYS A 82 -4.44 3.53 -8.83
N LEU A 83 -4.05 4.62 -9.51
CA LEU A 83 -4.99 5.66 -9.96
C LEU A 83 -6.15 5.07 -10.77
N GLU A 84 -5.84 4.20 -11.74
CA GLU A 84 -6.84 3.57 -12.60
C GLU A 84 -7.82 2.70 -11.80
N CYS A 85 -7.32 1.87 -10.87
CA CYS A 85 -8.17 0.98 -10.08
C CYS A 85 -9.07 1.76 -9.13
N TYR A 86 -8.56 2.84 -8.54
CA TYR A 86 -9.38 3.72 -7.72
C TYR A 86 -10.51 4.36 -8.56
N GLU A 87 -10.18 4.90 -9.72
CA GLU A 87 -11.15 5.55 -10.60
C GLU A 87 -12.25 4.60 -11.10
N ARG A 88 -11.85 3.39 -11.52
CA ARG A 88 -12.76 2.41 -12.11
C ARG A 88 -13.66 1.70 -11.11
N PHE A 89 -13.20 1.52 -9.88
CA PHE A 89 -13.87 0.65 -8.92
C PHE A 89 -14.35 1.35 -7.66
N VAL A 90 -13.80 2.51 -7.31
CA VAL A 90 -14.14 3.25 -6.09
C VAL A 90 -14.93 4.53 -6.39
N THR A 91 -14.50 5.34 -7.35
CA THR A 91 -15.19 6.60 -7.68
C THR A 91 -16.33 6.45 -8.69
N SER A 92 -16.39 5.33 -9.42
CA SER A 92 -17.52 5.07 -10.30
C SER A 92 -18.80 5.05 -9.47
N GLU A 93 -19.70 6.01 -9.70
CA GLU A 93 -21.05 5.93 -9.15
C GLU A 93 -21.65 4.56 -9.50
N PRO A 94 -22.40 3.94 -8.57
CA PRO A 94 -23.12 2.72 -8.91
C PRO A 94 -24.01 3.02 -10.12
N ALA A 95 -23.96 2.15 -11.13
CA ALA A 95 -24.79 2.28 -12.31
C ALA A 95 -26.25 2.56 -11.90
N PRO A 96 -26.98 3.44 -12.63
CA PRO A 96 -28.37 3.71 -12.32
C PRO A 96 -29.14 2.38 -12.29
N LYS A 97 -29.96 2.19 -11.24
CA LYS A 97 -30.80 0.99 -11.14
C LYS A 97 -31.70 0.93 -12.38
N PRO A 98 -31.78 -0.21 -13.08
CA PRO A 98 -32.83 -0.40 -14.07
C PRO A 98 -34.18 -0.35 -13.34
N GLU A 99 -35.08 0.48 -13.86
CA GLU A 99 -36.47 0.66 -13.41
C GLU A 99 -37.31 -0.61 -13.65
#